data_AF-A0AAE0F2U3-F1
#
_entry.id   AF-A0AAE0F2U3-F1
#
_cell.length_a   1.000
_cell.length_b   1.000
_cell.length_c   1.000
_cell.angle_alpha   90.00
_cell.angle_beta   90.00
_cell.angle_gamma   90.00
#
_symmetry.space_group_name_H-M   'P 1'
#
loop_
_entity.id
_entity.type
_entity.pdbx_description
1 polymer ?
#
loop_
_entity_poly.entity_id
_entity_poly.type
_entity_poly.pdbx_seq_one_letter_code
_entity_poly.pdbx_strand_id
1 'polypeptide(L)'
;MIDRSKITNLRPRTLKDKPDFHALIRAGRHFTDLSEEDYDAMCREVYGVYLGAISQIDSLFGTLMTALDASPLKDSTSVFVFSDHGDYAGDYGLIEKWPSGMEDVLTRVPLLCAVPSLVLLCALYHMTSSAEGSLGLLLLCWPQVRTPGGKPGQVVPEMVQLFDTMATMLQLADIEPVHIHFAESLLPMLRGSPGNPMRPAFAEGGFASHEKKLQVPKWVIKKLRKNDSPYGPKKLQEAEHPLSVCRAIMMKTMEWKFVYRTDPQRPEGHNELYNVKEDPRELKNLYYEPGYEALRAEQLVKVMNWLMVTCDVTPQKEDGRGFQRYVRSRLKYPEAKPKKVKGKHNFIEDDSDRSDPEDQTAL
;
A
#
# COMPACT_ATOMS: atom_id res chain seq x y z
N MET A 1 17.01 20.72 20.96
CA MET A 1 15.57 21.08 21.05
C MET A 1 15.13 21.56 19.67
N ILE A 2 14.01 21.06 19.14
CA ILE A 2 13.50 21.46 17.82
C ILE A 2 13.06 22.93 17.87
N ASP A 3 13.52 23.75 16.93
CA ASP A 3 13.13 25.16 16.83
C ASP A 3 11.82 25.28 16.05
N ARG A 4 10.72 25.58 16.75
CA ARG A 4 9.37 25.65 16.16
C ARG A 4 9.23 26.77 15.14
N SER A 5 10.01 27.84 15.27
CA SER A 5 9.95 28.98 14.35
C SER A 5 10.39 28.60 12.94
N LYS A 6 11.18 27.52 12.78
CA LYS A 6 11.66 27.01 11.50
C LYS A 6 10.67 26.07 10.80
N ILE A 7 9.57 25.71 11.44
CA ILE A 7 8.52 24.87 10.85
C ILE A 7 7.60 25.77 10.01
N THR A 8 7.88 25.86 8.72
CA THR A 8 7.15 26.73 7.78
C THR A 8 6.55 25.97 6.61
N ASN A 9 6.82 24.66 6.50
CA ASN A 9 6.55 23.86 5.32
C ASN A 9 5.37 22.88 5.47
N LEU A 10 4.44 23.12 6.41
CA LEU A 10 3.22 22.33 6.55
C LEU A 10 2.28 22.54 5.34
N ARG A 11 1.51 21.52 4.98
CA ARG A 11 0.50 21.59 3.93
C ARG A 11 -0.67 22.48 4.40
N PRO A 12 -1.20 23.37 3.54
CA PRO A 12 -2.24 24.31 3.93
C PRO A 12 -3.50 23.63 4.48
N ARG A 13 -4.11 24.26 5.49
CA ARG A 13 -5.35 23.81 6.13
C ARG A 13 -6.52 23.65 5.16
N THR A 14 -6.71 24.67 4.32
CA THR A 14 -7.89 24.78 3.45
C THR A 14 -7.46 24.58 2.01
N LEU A 15 -7.87 23.46 1.43
CA LEU A 15 -7.68 23.15 0.01
C LEU A 15 -9.04 22.81 -0.59
N LYS A 16 -9.21 23.16 -1.86
CA LYS A 16 -10.44 22.87 -2.62
C LYS A 16 -10.57 21.36 -2.83
N ASP A 17 -11.80 20.87 -2.84
CA ASP A 17 -12.15 19.49 -3.23
C ASP A 17 -11.43 18.39 -2.40
N LYS A 18 -11.12 18.68 -1.13
CA LYS A 18 -10.66 17.68 -0.16
C LYS A 18 -11.84 16.94 0.48
N PRO A 19 -11.64 15.70 0.98
CA PRO A 19 -12.69 14.98 1.69
C PRO A 19 -13.22 15.74 2.92
N ASP A 20 -14.53 15.70 3.12
CA ASP A 20 -15.24 16.26 4.29
C ASP A 20 -14.67 15.84 5.64
N PHE A 21 -14.08 14.65 5.76
CA PHE A 21 -13.45 14.24 7.01
C PHE A 21 -12.37 15.24 7.46
N HIS A 22 -11.73 15.98 6.56
CA HIS A 22 -10.80 17.05 6.93
C HIS A 22 -11.48 18.12 7.78
N ALA A 23 -12.63 18.62 7.32
CA ALA A 23 -13.40 19.63 8.03
C ALA A 23 -14.01 19.07 9.33
N LEU A 24 -14.50 17.83 9.29
CA LEU A 24 -15.12 17.17 10.43
C LEU A 24 -14.11 16.86 11.54
N ILE A 25 -12.87 16.47 11.21
CA ILE A 25 -11.81 16.25 12.21
C ILE A 25 -11.50 17.56 12.94
N ARG A 26 -11.38 18.67 12.21
CA ARG A 26 -11.16 19.99 12.83
C ARG A 26 -12.29 20.38 13.76
N ALA A 27 -13.53 20.27 13.29
CA ALA A 27 -14.72 20.63 14.07
C ALA A 27 -14.86 19.72 15.31
N GLY A 28 -14.74 18.40 15.15
CA GLY A 28 -14.86 17.43 16.23
C GLY A 28 -13.76 17.54 17.29
N ARG A 29 -12.62 18.17 16.96
CA ARG A 29 -11.52 18.47 17.88
C ARG A 29 -11.53 19.91 18.39
N HIS A 30 -12.57 20.69 18.13
CA HIS A 30 -12.68 22.10 18.54
C HIS A 30 -11.58 23.01 17.98
N PHE A 31 -10.94 22.58 16.89
CA PHE A 31 -9.90 23.37 16.24
C PHE A 31 -10.44 24.58 15.49
N THR A 32 -11.73 24.54 15.15
CA THR A 32 -12.46 25.68 14.56
C THR A 32 -12.67 26.82 15.55
N ASP A 33 -12.49 26.58 16.84
CA ASP A 33 -12.71 27.56 17.90
C ASP A 33 -11.45 28.42 18.15
N LEU A 34 -10.33 28.04 17.55
CA LEU A 34 -9.05 28.75 17.63
C LEU A 34 -8.98 29.87 16.59
N SER A 35 -8.28 30.96 16.93
CA SER A 35 -7.86 31.94 15.92
C SER A 35 -6.90 31.29 14.90
N GLU A 36 -6.75 31.89 13.72
CA GLU A 36 -5.83 31.36 12.72
C GLU A 36 -4.38 31.31 13.24
N GLU A 37 -3.97 32.33 13.97
CA GLU A 37 -2.64 32.41 14.58
C GLU A 37 -2.43 31.31 15.64
N ASP A 38 -3.41 31.11 16.53
CA ASP A 38 -3.34 30.07 17.57
C ASP A 38 -3.33 28.66 16.95
N TYR A 39 -4.12 28.47 15.89
CA TYR A 39 -4.17 27.20 15.19
C TYR A 39 -2.85 26.88 14.49
N ASP A 40 -2.26 27.85 13.78
CA ASP A 40 -0.97 27.67 13.12
C ASP A 40 0.16 27.47 14.15
N ALA A 41 0.10 28.14 15.29
CA ALA A 41 1.01 27.90 16.41
C ALA A 41 0.85 26.48 16.97
N MET A 42 -0.39 26.00 17.16
CA MET A 42 -0.68 24.64 17.60
C MET A 42 -0.13 23.60 16.61
N CYS A 43 -0.38 23.75 15.31
CA CYS A 43 0.13 22.82 14.29
C CYS A 43 1.67 22.77 14.29
N ARG A 44 2.36 23.92 14.44
CA ARG A 44 3.81 23.97 14.58
C ARG A 44 4.31 23.30 15.85
N GLU A 45 3.60 23.47 16.97
CA GLU A 45 3.98 22.79 18.22
C GLU A 45 3.79 21.28 18.11
N VAL A 46 2.67 20.80 17.57
CA VAL A 46 2.43 19.38 17.32
C VAL A 46 3.54 18.78 16.45
N TYR A 47 3.87 19.43 15.33
CA TYR A 47 4.94 18.96 14.47
C TYR A 47 6.31 19.00 15.17
N GLY A 48 6.58 20.03 15.97
CA GLY A 48 7.81 20.15 16.76
C GLY A 48 7.97 19.04 17.80
N VAL A 49 6.88 18.65 18.46
CA VAL A 49 6.83 17.50 19.38
C VAL A 49 7.03 16.20 18.62
N TYR A 50 6.37 16.03 17.46
CA TYR A 50 6.51 14.86 16.59
C TYR A 50 7.97 14.64 16.15
N LEU A 51 8.67 15.68 15.70
CA LEU A 51 10.09 15.63 15.37
C LEU A 51 10.97 15.33 16.60
N GLY A 52 10.59 15.83 17.78
CA GLY A 52 11.25 15.51 19.04
C GLY A 52 11.14 14.02 19.39
N ALA A 53 9.96 13.41 19.23
CA ALA A 53 9.73 11.99 19.44
C ALA A 53 10.54 11.13 18.44
N ILE A 54 10.59 11.53 17.17
CA ILE A 54 11.46 10.87 16.16
C ILE A 54 12.93 10.93 16.60
N SER A 55 13.41 12.09 17.05
CA SER A 55 14.80 12.25 17.51
C SER A 55 15.13 11.33 18.70
N GLN A 56 14.17 11.11 19.60
CA GLN A 56 14.33 10.18 20.71
C GLN A 56 14.42 8.72 20.21
N ILE A 57 13.53 8.32 19.30
CA ILE A 57 13.54 6.98 18.71
C ILE A 57 14.85 6.73 17.96
N ASP A 58 15.34 7.70 17.20
CA ASP A 58 16.61 7.62 16.49
C ASP A 58 17.81 7.41 17.44
N SER A 59 17.86 8.13 18.56
CA SER A 59 18.89 7.94 19.59
C SER A 59 18.83 6.56 20.26
N LEU A 60 17.62 6.07 20.55
CA LEU A 60 17.41 4.72 21.09
C LEU A 60 17.81 3.64 20.07
N PHE A 61 17.46 3.86 18.80
CA PHE A 61 17.86 2.97 17.70
C PHE A 61 19.38 2.93 17.54
N GLY A 62 20.07 4.06 17.61
CA GLY A 62 21.54 4.10 17.59
C GLY A 62 22.18 3.32 18.76
N THR A 63 21.55 3.35 19.93
CA THR A 63 21.97 2.54 21.09
C THR A 63 21.79 1.05 20.81
N LEU A 64 20.65 0.65 20.25
CA LEU A 64 20.38 -0.73 19.84
C LEU A 64 21.40 -1.21 18.79
N MET A 65 21.69 -0.39 17.78
CA MET A 65 22.67 -0.73 16.74
C MET A 65 24.08 -0.88 17.30
N THR A 66 24.47 -0.02 18.25
CA THR A 66 25.77 -0.13 18.94
C THR A 66 25.88 -1.44 19.72
N ALA A 67 24.81 -1.84 20.42
CA ALA A 67 24.77 -3.11 21.13
C ALA A 67 24.81 -4.31 20.18
N LEU A 68 24.10 -4.23 19.04
CA LEU A 68 24.14 -5.25 18.00
C LEU A 68 25.55 -5.41 17.42
N ASP A 69 26.21 -4.31 17.06
CA ASP A 69 27.57 -4.28 16.51
C ASP A 69 28.62 -4.88 17.47
N ALA A 70 28.43 -4.69 18.78
CA ALA A 70 29.28 -5.26 19.82
C ALA A 70 28.97 -6.75 20.12
N SER A 71 27.86 -7.26 19.61
CA SER A 71 27.42 -8.63 19.87
C SER A 71 28.00 -9.63 18.84
N PRO A 72 28.06 -10.93 19.18
CA PRO A 72 28.36 -11.98 18.22
C PRO A 72 27.28 -12.16 17.13
N LEU A 73 26.15 -11.44 17.20
CA LEU A 73 25.04 -11.52 16.25
C LEU A 73 25.12 -10.49 15.11
N LYS A 74 26.11 -9.58 15.13
CA LYS A 74 26.23 -8.46 14.19
C LYS A 74 26.18 -8.90 12.71
N ASP A 75 26.82 -10.03 12.39
CA ASP A 75 26.96 -10.54 11.02
C ASP A 75 25.86 -11.55 10.66
N SER A 76 24.88 -11.77 11.56
CA SER A 76 23.82 -12.77 11.38
C SER A 76 22.41 -12.22 11.67
N THR A 77 22.27 -10.90 11.81
CA THR A 77 20.99 -10.25 12.14
C THR A 77 20.52 -9.37 10.99
N SER A 78 19.31 -9.65 10.49
CA SER A 78 18.62 -8.73 9.58
C SER A 78 17.86 -7.68 10.38
N VAL A 79 17.96 -6.42 9.96
CA VAL A 79 17.30 -5.27 10.58
C VAL A 79 16.32 -4.66 9.58
N PHE A 80 15.05 -4.57 9.97
CA PHE A 80 14.00 -3.89 9.20
C PHE A 80 13.45 -2.77 10.08
N VAL A 81 13.47 -1.53 9.57
CA VAL A 81 12.92 -0.35 10.24
C VAL A 81 11.86 0.26 9.33
N PHE A 82 10.64 0.27 9.80
CA PHE A 82 9.51 0.85 9.08
C PHE A 82 8.43 1.30 10.05
N SER A 83 7.38 1.90 9.52
CA SER A 83 6.18 2.30 10.26
C SER A 83 4.94 1.64 9.65
N ASP A 84 3.89 1.45 10.45
CA ASP A 84 2.61 0.93 9.99
C ASP A 84 1.80 2.01 9.22
N HIS A 85 1.99 3.29 9.57
CA HIS A 85 1.46 4.45 8.87
C HIS A 85 2.14 5.74 9.39
N GLY A 86 1.96 6.85 8.68
CA GLY A 86 2.35 8.18 9.18
C GLY A 86 1.29 8.88 10.02
N ASP A 87 1.45 10.19 10.21
CA ASP A 87 0.55 11.08 10.94
C ASP A 87 0.40 12.36 10.13
N TYR A 88 -0.78 12.99 10.15
CA TYR A 88 -0.91 14.33 9.61
C TYR A 88 0.03 15.32 10.32
N ALA A 89 0.20 15.21 11.63
CA ALA A 89 1.15 15.98 12.44
C ALA A 89 1.11 17.51 12.18
N GLY A 90 -0.03 18.06 11.77
CA GLY A 90 -0.20 19.47 11.38
C GLY A 90 -0.32 19.70 9.87
N ASP A 91 0.10 18.75 9.03
CA ASP A 91 -0.20 18.79 7.58
C ASP A 91 -1.70 18.79 7.34
N TYR A 92 -2.11 19.64 6.40
CA TYR A 92 -3.50 19.97 6.15
C TYR A 92 -4.22 20.51 7.37
N GLY A 93 -3.53 20.93 8.44
CA GLY A 93 -4.16 21.29 9.70
C GLY A 93 -4.82 20.11 10.44
N LEU A 94 -4.42 18.88 10.14
CA LEU A 94 -4.97 17.71 10.80
C LEU A 94 -3.93 17.11 11.76
N ILE A 95 -4.40 16.28 12.68
CA ILE A 95 -3.56 15.46 13.54
C ILE A 95 -4.06 14.02 13.45
N GLU A 96 -3.24 13.06 13.89
CA GLU A 96 -3.50 11.63 13.84
C GLU A 96 -3.56 11.07 12.41
N LYS A 97 -4.13 9.86 12.29
CA LYS A 97 -4.56 9.24 11.04
C LYS A 97 -6.07 9.06 10.98
N TRP A 98 -6.62 9.06 9.78
CA TRP A 98 -8.03 8.79 9.54
C TRP A 98 -8.23 7.45 8.81
N PRO A 99 -9.27 6.64 9.13
CA PRO A 99 -9.45 5.32 8.52
C PRO A 99 -9.53 5.34 6.99
N SER A 100 -10.02 6.43 6.40
CA SER A 100 -10.11 6.66 4.96
C SER A 100 -9.17 7.76 4.45
N GLY A 101 -8.24 8.19 5.30
CA GLY A 101 -7.13 9.06 4.91
C GLY A 101 -6.16 8.26 4.06
N MET A 102 -5.84 8.81 2.89
CA MET A 102 -5.02 8.14 1.88
C MET A 102 -3.84 9.01 1.44
N GLU A 103 -3.66 10.18 2.05
CA GLU A 103 -2.62 11.15 1.77
C GLU A 103 -1.23 10.56 2.03
N ASP A 104 -0.22 11.07 1.33
CA ASP A 104 1.15 10.53 1.41
C ASP A 104 1.73 10.63 2.82
N VAL A 105 1.36 11.64 3.59
CA VAL A 105 1.78 11.81 4.99
C VAL A 105 1.30 10.66 5.89
N LEU A 106 0.29 9.89 5.46
CA LEU A 106 -0.17 8.69 6.14
C LEU A 106 0.33 7.40 5.49
N THR A 107 0.37 7.35 4.16
CA THR A 107 0.54 6.10 3.40
C THR A 107 1.97 5.85 2.94
N ARG A 108 2.81 6.89 2.83
CA ARG A 108 4.23 6.76 2.46
C ARG A 108 5.08 6.67 3.72
N VAL A 109 5.32 5.45 4.18
CA VAL A 109 6.10 5.16 5.38
C VAL A 109 7.60 5.02 5.10
N PRO A 110 8.48 5.27 6.07
CA PRO A 110 9.88 4.90 5.95
C PRO A 110 10.02 3.38 5.86
N LEU A 111 10.99 2.91 5.07
CA LEU A 111 11.42 1.52 5.04
C LEU A 111 12.93 1.47 4.84
N LEU A 112 13.65 0.98 5.85
CA LEU A 112 15.08 0.73 5.84
C LEU A 112 15.30 -0.75 6.12
N CYS A 113 16.14 -1.37 5.32
CA CYS A 113 16.43 -2.81 5.42
C CYS A 113 17.95 -3.03 5.41
N ALA A 114 18.44 -3.72 6.41
CA ALA A 114 19.79 -4.27 6.50
C ALA A 114 19.66 -5.79 6.53
N VAL A 115 20.29 -6.50 5.61
CA VAL A 115 20.34 -7.96 5.62
C VAL A 115 21.80 -8.41 5.57
N PRO A 116 22.25 -9.32 6.45
CA PRO A 116 23.58 -9.86 6.37
C PRO A 116 23.78 -10.63 5.06
N SER A 117 25.04 -10.84 4.68
CA SER A 117 25.37 -11.72 3.56
C SER A 117 24.75 -13.09 3.79
N LEU A 118 23.84 -13.49 2.91
CA LEU A 118 23.85 -14.87 2.45
C LEU A 118 25.09 -15.00 1.57
N VAL A 119 26.26 -15.28 2.17
CA VAL A 119 27.36 -15.85 1.38
C VAL A 119 26.81 -17.18 0.93
N LEU A 120 26.32 -17.22 -0.31
CA LEU A 120 26.02 -18.47 -0.98
C LEU A 120 27.29 -19.30 -0.89
N LEU A 121 27.22 -20.43 -0.21
CA LEU A 121 28.27 -21.46 -0.17
C LEU A 121 28.36 -22.19 -1.53
N CYS A 122 28.16 -21.45 -2.63
CA CYS A 122 28.14 -21.88 -4.01
C CYS A 122 28.70 -20.74 -4.90
N ALA A 123 30.01 -20.53 -4.88
CA ALA A 123 30.82 -20.07 -6.02
C ALA A 123 32.27 -19.78 -5.59
N LEU A 124 33.06 -20.84 -5.42
CA LEU A 124 34.40 -20.81 -6.01
C LEU A 124 34.17 -20.90 -7.52
N TYR A 125 34.13 -19.77 -8.22
CA TYR A 125 34.74 -19.58 -9.55
C TYR A 125 34.42 -18.18 -10.11
N HIS A 126 35.50 -17.52 -10.55
CA HIS A 126 35.61 -16.38 -11.47
C HIS A 126 35.53 -14.95 -10.91
N MET A 127 36.74 -14.41 -10.71
CA MET A 127 37.09 -13.00 -10.76
C MET A 127 36.83 -12.40 -12.16
N THR A 128 36.37 -11.14 -12.23
CA THR A 128 37.17 -9.95 -12.58
C THR A 128 36.31 -8.73 -13.02
N SER A 129 36.81 -7.54 -12.65
CA SER A 129 36.86 -6.29 -13.42
C SER A 129 35.66 -5.30 -13.48
N SER A 130 35.84 -4.21 -12.71
CA SER A 130 35.74 -2.75 -13.02
C SER A 130 34.60 -2.15 -13.86
N ALA A 131 33.97 -1.08 -13.34
CA ALA A 131 33.91 0.26 -13.97
C ALA A 131 33.19 1.30 -13.08
N GLU A 132 33.64 2.55 -13.20
CA GLU A 132 33.28 3.76 -12.45
C GLU A 132 31.95 4.43 -12.90
N GLY A 133 31.41 5.34 -12.08
CA GLY A 133 30.35 6.26 -12.48
C GLY A 133 29.77 7.10 -11.33
N SER A 134 30.07 8.40 -11.32
CA SER A 134 29.65 9.45 -10.38
C SER A 134 28.23 9.99 -10.64
N LEU A 135 27.48 10.37 -9.58
CA LEU A 135 26.59 11.56 -9.47
C LEU A 135 25.93 11.59 -8.07
N GLY A 136 25.81 12.77 -7.47
CA GLY A 136 25.50 12.96 -6.04
C GLY A 136 24.10 13.48 -5.68
N LEU A 137 23.94 13.59 -4.34
CA LEU A 137 22.93 14.31 -3.53
C LEU A 137 21.51 13.70 -3.50
N LEU A 138 20.88 13.37 -2.37
CA LEU A 138 20.96 13.86 -0.98
C LEU A 138 20.87 12.64 -0.02
N LEU A 139 21.84 12.52 0.90
CA LEU A 139 21.98 11.41 1.84
C LEU A 139 21.17 11.63 3.12
N LEU A 140 20.45 10.60 3.55
CA LEU A 140 20.49 10.15 4.95
C LEU A 140 21.21 8.80 4.93
N CYS A 141 22.54 8.85 5.06
CA CYS A 141 23.40 7.67 5.11
C CYS A 141 23.46 7.19 6.56
N TRP A 142 23.13 5.92 6.80
CA TRP A 142 23.64 5.24 7.99
C TRP A 142 24.86 4.40 7.58
N PRO A 143 26.10 4.79 7.94
CA PRO A 143 27.32 4.13 7.46
C PRO A 143 27.53 2.70 8.00
N GLN A 144 26.75 2.26 9.00
CA GLN A 144 26.86 0.91 9.57
C GLN A 144 25.89 -0.14 9.00
N VAL A 145 24.90 0.25 8.19
CA VAL A 145 23.98 -0.74 7.58
C VAL A 145 24.57 -1.22 6.26
N ARG A 146 25.21 -2.39 6.29
CA ARG A 146 25.86 -2.99 5.11
C ARG A 146 25.15 -4.29 4.74
N THR A 147 24.57 -4.32 3.55
CA THR A 147 24.21 -5.55 2.85
C THR A 147 25.39 -6.00 1.99
N PRO A 148 25.95 -7.19 2.19
CA PRO A 148 27.01 -7.68 1.30
C PRO A 148 26.45 -7.98 -0.09
N GLY A 149 27.09 -7.41 -1.12
CA GLY A 149 26.62 -7.44 -2.51
C GLY A 149 25.65 -6.31 -2.87
N GLY A 150 24.96 -5.72 -1.88
CA GLY A 150 24.26 -4.46 -2.06
C GLY A 150 25.25 -3.29 -2.05
N LYS A 151 25.03 -2.28 -2.89
CA LYS A 151 25.85 -1.07 -2.83
C LYS A 151 25.48 -0.32 -1.52
N PRO A 152 26.44 0.03 -0.66
CA PRO A 152 26.15 0.89 0.49
C PRO A 152 25.41 2.15 0.04
N GLY A 153 24.31 2.49 0.72
CA GLY A 153 23.53 3.69 0.40
C GLY A 153 22.67 3.60 -0.87
N GLN A 154 22.29 2.40 -1.33
CA GLN A 154 21.30 2.27 -2.39
C GLN A 154 19.94 2.80 -1.94
N VAL A 155 19.35 3.68 -2.76
CA VAL A 155 17.97 4.14 -2.62
C VAL A 155 17.19 3.58 -3.80
N VAL A 156 16.07 2.91 -3.50
CA VAL A 156 15.16 2.36 -4.51
C VAL A 156 13.94 3.29 -4.56
N PRO A 157 13.80 4.11 -5.62
CA PRO A 157 12.70 5.06 -5.72
C PRO A 157 11.37 4.42 -6.13
N GLU A 158 11.40 3.24 -6.75
CA GLU A 158 10.20 2.56 -7.23
C GLU A 158 9.28 2.09 -6.11
N MET A 159 8.01 1.85 -6.47
CA MET A 159 6.98 1.48 -5.51
C MET A 159 7.25 0.12 -4.87
N VAL A 160 7.19 0.11 -3.55
CA VAL A 160 7.13 -1.08 -2.70
C VAL A 160 5.94 -0.95 -1.77
N GLN A 161 5.49 -2.07 -1.20
CA GLN A 161 4.37 -2.09 -0.26
C GLN A 161 4.82 -2.69 1.07
N LEU A 162 4.20 -2.27 2.18
CA LEU A 162 4.63 -2.68 3.51
C LEU A 162 4.60 -4.21 3.69
N PHE A 163 3.64 -4.89 3.10
CA PHE A 163 3.54 -6.36 3.16
C PHE A 163 4.62 -7.09 2.35
N ASP A 164 5.38 -6.42 1.50
CA ASP A 164 6.57 -7.00 0.84
C ASP A 164 7.66 -7.39 1.86
N THR A 165 7.66 -6.74 3.03
CA THR A 165 8.54 -7.13 4.15
C THR A 165 8.28 -8.56 4.60
N MET A 166 7.02 -9.01 4.63
CA MET A 166 6.67 -10.39 4.98
C MET A 166 7.28 -11.37 3.98
N ALA A 167 7.09 -11.16 2.66
CA ALA A 167 7.66 -12.06 1.65
C ALA A 167 9.19 -12.07 1.70
N THR A 168 9.79 -10.91 1.97
CA THR A 168 11.25 -10.78 2.15
C THR A 168 11.74 -11.58 3.36
N MET A 169 11.06 -11.47 4.50
CA MET A 169 11.40 -12.20 5.72
C MET A 169 11.23 -13.72 5.57
N LEU A 170 10.14 -14.17 4.94
CA LEU A 170 9.91 -15.58 4.63
C LEU A 170 11.02 -16.14 3.75
N GLN A 171 11.39 -15.42 2.69
CA GLN A 171 12.46 -15.84 1.79
C GLN A 171 13.84 -15.84 2.48
N LEU A 172 14.12 -14.88 3.37
CA LEU A 172 15.34 -14.88 4.18
C LEU A 172 15.42 -16.05 5.14
N ALA A 173 14.27 -16.47 5.68
CA ALA A 173 14.16 -17.57 6.64
C ALA A 173 14.04 -18.95 5.98
N ASP A 174 14.04 -19.02 4.65
CA ASP A 174 13.78 -20.25 3.88
C ASP A 174 12.44 -20.91 4.26
N ILE A 175 11.41 -20.08 4.49
CA ILE A 175 10.06 -20.53 4.86
C ILE A 175 9.13 -20.36 3.67
N GLU A 176 8.53 -21.46 3.22
CA GLU A 176 7.51 -21.44 2.19
C GLU A 176 6.14 -21.01 2.77
N PRO A 177 5.48 -19.98 2.18
CA PRO A 177 4.17 -19.55 2.64
C PRO A 177 3.11 -20.62 2.39
N VAL A 178 2.30 -20.92 3.42
CA VAL A 178 1.17 -21.86 3.35
C VAL A 178 -0.16 -21.20 2.93
N HIS A 179 -0.10 -19.93 2.54
CA HIS A 179 -1.23 -19.14 2.07
C HIS A 179 -0.79 -18.36 0.84
N ILE A 180 -1.75 -18.06 -0.03
CA ILE A 180 -1.50 -17.18 -1.18
C ILE A 180 -1.39 -15.75 -0.66
N HIS A 181 -0.35 -15.05 -1.11
CA HIS A 181 -0.15 -13.64 -0.86
C HIS A 181 0.33 -12.93 -2.13
N PHE A 182 0.12 -11.62 -2.20
CA PHE A 182 0.48 -10.78 -3.35
C PHE A 182 1.74 -9.93 -3.11
N ALA A 183 2.41 -10.18 -1.98
CA ALA A 183 3.69 -9.59 -1.62
C ALA A 183 4.79 -10.03 -2.60
N GLU A 184 5.62 -9.09 -3.05
CA GLU A 184 6.84 -9.40 -3.79
C GLU A 184 8.03 -9.26 -2.85
N SER A 185 8.94 -10.23 -2.84
CA SER A 185 10.13 -10.12 -2.01
C SER A 185 11.04 -8.99 -2.49
N LEU A 186 11.54 -8.20 -1.53
CA LEU A 186 12.48 -7.11 -1.76
C LEU A 186 13.93 -7.59 -1.88
N LEU A 187 14.20 -8.89 -1.70
CA LEU A 187 15.57 -9.43 -1.76
C LEU A 187 16.34 -9.08 -3.05
N PRO A 188 15.74 -9.10 -4.25
CA PRO A 188 16.44 -8.63 -5.45
C PRO A 188 16.91 -7.18 -5.32
N MET A 189 16.05 -6.30 -4.78
CA MET A 189 16.38 -4.88 -4.58
C MET A 189 17.49 -4.70 -3.54
N LEU A 190 17.42 -5.45 -2.43
CA LEU A 190 18.45 -5.46 -1.39
C LEU A 190 19.82 -5.98 -1.88
N ARG A 191 19.83 -6.74 -2.98
CA ARG A 191 21.03 -7.25 -3.66
C ARG A 191 21.52 -6.35 -4.81
N GLY A 192 20.91 -5.19 -5.03
CA GLY A 192 21.36 -4.25 -6.05
C GLY A 192 20.47 -4.11 -7.28
N SER A 193 19.41 -4.91 -7.43
CA SER A 193 18.49 -4.76 -8.56
C SER A 193 17.67 -3.47 -8.44
N PRO A 194 17.31 -2.82 -9.55
CA PRO A 194 16.32 -1.74 -9.52
C PRO A 194 14.95 -2.29 -9.13
N GLY A 195 14.07 -1.41 -8.65
CA GLY A 195 12.66 -1.78 -8.50
C GLY A 195 11.92 -1.79 -9.83
N ASN A 196 10.65 -2.19 -9.82
CA ASN A 196 9.80 -2.17 -11.01
C ASN A 196 9.16 -0.77 -11.17
N PRO A 197 9.54 0.04 -12.17
CA PRO A 197 9.03 1.40 -12.32
C PRO A 197 7.54 1.45 -12.70
N MET A 198 7.00 0.34 -13.20
CA MET A 198 5.60 0.21 -13.60
C MET A 198 4.71 -0.34 -12.48
N ARG A 199 5.28 -0.77 -11.35
CA ARG A 199 4.51 -1.33 -10.24
C ARG A 199 3.71 -0.22 -9.54
N PRO A 200 2.38 -0.35 -9.43
CA PRO A 200 1.59 0.49 -8.54
C PRO A 200 1.67 0.00 -7.09
N ALA A 201 1.52 0.92 -6.14
CA ALA A 201 1.23 0.62 -4.73
C ALA A 201 -0.26 0.85 -4.45
N PHE A 202 -0.83 0.02 -3.59
CA PHE A 202 -2.23 0.10 -3.18
C PHE A 202 -2.38 0.25 -1.66
N ALA A 203 -3.44 0.92 -1.23
CA ALA A 203 -3.91 0.92 0.15
C ALA A 203 -5.45 0.90 0.21
N GLU A 204 -5.99 0.27 1.24
CA GLU A 204 -7.42 0.18 1.50
C GLU A 204 -7.73 0.71 2.89
N GLY A 205 -8.94 1.25 3.07
CA GLY A 205 -9.32 1.86 4.32
C GLY A 205 -10.80 2.17 4.43
N GLY A 206 -11.18 2.56 5.64
CA GLY A 206 -12.54 2.89 6.01
C GLY A 206 -13.52 1.71 5.94
N PHE A 207 -14.81 2.02 5.98
CA PHE A 207 -15.90 1.06 6.02
C PHE A 207 -17.16 1.69 5.44
N ALA A 208 -18.07 0.85 4.96
CA ALA A 208 -19.34 1.26 4.43
C ALA A 208 -20.40 1.41 5.53
N SER A 209 -21.34 2.32 5.31
CA SER A 209 -22.42 2.70 6.23
C SER A 209 -23.39 1.55 6.55
N HIS A 210 -23.39 0.46 5.78
CA HIS A 210 -24.19 -0.73 6.06
C HIS A 210 -23.46 -1.75 6.96
N GLU A 211 -22.17 -1.57 7.23
CA GLU A 211 -21.36 -2.43 8.10
C GLU A 211 -21.60 -2.11 9.58
N LYS A 212 -22.84 -2.28 10.04
CA LYS A 212 -23.32 -1.85 11.37
C LYS A 212 -22.51 -2.38 12.55
N LYS A 213 -21.80 -3.51 12.40
CA LYS A 213 -20.94 -4.07 13.45
C LYS A 213 -19.68 -3.23 13.70
N LEU A 214 -19.22 -2.50 12.70
CA LEU A 214 -18.07 -1.59 12.79
C LEU A 214 -18.48 -0.21 13.33
N GLN A 215 -19.78 0.04 13.49
CA GLN A 215 -20.29 1.30 14.05
C GLN A 215 -20.32 1.26 15.57
N VAL A 216 -19.94 2.37 16.20
CA VAL A 216 -19.88 2.52 17.65
C VAL A 216 -21.31 2.48 18.23
N PRO A 217 -21.63 1.57 19.18
CA PRO A 217 -22.97 1.51 19.77
C PRO A 217 -23.37 2.81 20.48
N LYS A 218 -24.65 3.18 20.44
CA LYS A 218 -25.18 4.44 21.04
C LYS A 218 -24.78 4.65 22.51
N TRP A 219 -24.71 3.59 23.31
CA TRP A 219 -24.30 3.69 24.72
C TRP A 219 -22.78 3.98 24.85
N VAL A 220 -21.96 3.50 23.92
CA VAL A 220 -20.54 3.84 23.83
C VAL A 220 -20.38 5.29 23.39
N ILE A 221 -21.17 5.78 22.43
CA ILE A 221 -21.20 7.21 22.05
C ILE A 221 -21.49 8.08 23.28
N LYS A 222 -22.52 7.73 24.07
CA LYS A 222 -22.86 8.46 25.31
C LYS A 222 -21.72 8.46 26.34
N LYS A 223 -20.92 7.38 26.39
CA LYS A 223 -19.73 7.28 27.25
C LYS A 223 -18.56 8.09 26.69
N LEU A 224 -18.35 8.07 25.37
CA LEU A 224 -17.29 8.81 24.68
C LEU A 224 -17.48 10.32 24.81
N ARG A 225 -18.72 10.82 24.72
CA ARG A 225 -19.03 12.25 24.97
C ARG A 225 -18.73 12.71 26.40
N LYS A 226 -18.57 11.78 27.33
CA LYS A 226 -18.29 12.05 28.75
C LYS A 226 -16.85 11.71 29.15
N ASN A 227 -16.04 11.23 28.21
CA ASN A 227 -14.72 10.71 28.49
C ASN A 227 -13.69 11.50 27.68
N ASP A 228 -12.74 12.11 28.36
CA ASP A 228 -11.66 12.93 27.76
C ASP A 228 -10.56 12.07 27.13
N SER A 229 -10.92 10.92 26.57
CA SER A 229 -9.97 10.08 25.86
C SER A 229 -9.46 10.82 24.61
N PRO A 230 -8.14 10.79 24.32
CA PRO A 230 -7.59 11.36 23.09
C PRO A 230 -8.23 10.84 21.79
N TYR A 231 -8.80 9.62 21.84
CA TYR A 231 -9.50 8.96 20.73
C TYR A 231 -11.01 9.20 20.72
N GLY A 232 -11.56 9.88 21.74
CA GLY A 232 -12.98 10.20 21.86
C GLY A 232 -13.54 10.92 20.64
N PRO A 233 -12.95 12.08 20.24
CA PRO A 233 -13.39 12.84 19.07
C PRO A 233 -13.45 12.01 17.78
N LYS A 234 -12.42 11.20 17.53
CA LYS A 234 -12.36 10.30 16.36
C LYS A 234 -13.52 9.32 16.34
N LYS A 235 -13.72 8.58 17.44
CA LYS A 235 -14.80 7.60 17.54
C LYS A 235 -16.19 8.23 17.49
N LEU A 236 -16.34 9.45 18.01
CA LEU A 236 -17.59 10.20 17.92
C LEU A 236 -17.89 10.60 16.48
N GLN A 237 -16.92 11.17 15.76
CA GLN A 237 -17.09 11.51 14.35
C GLN A 237 -17.39 10.27 13.49
N GLU A 238 -16.69 9.16 13.68
CA GLU A 238 -16.98 7.90 12.97
C GLU A 238 -18.42 7.41 13.19
N ALA A 239 -18.97 7.67 14.39
CA ALA A 239 -20.32 7.25 14.75
C ALA A 239 -21.41 8.24 14.31
N GLU A 240 -21.13 9.53 14.36
CA GLU A 240 -22.08 10.61 14.04
C GLU A 240 -22.08 10.96 12.55
N HIS A 241 -20.94 10.77 11.89
CA HIS A 241 -20.70 11.05 10.47
C HIS A 241 -20.09 9.83 9.75
N PRO A 242 -20.80 8.70 9.67
CA PRO A 242 -20.27 7.47 9.06
C PRO A 242 -19.86 7.63 7.58
N LEU A 243 -20.48 8.57 6.85
CA LEU A 243 -20.12 8.91 5.47
C LEU A 243 -18.80 9.70 5.34
N SER A 244 -18.21 10.13 6.45
CA SER A 244 -16.86 10.71 6.46
C SER A 244 -15.77 9.66 6.53
N VAL A 245 -16.14 8.43 6.91
CA VAL A 245 -15.23 7.30 6.83
C VAL A 245 -15.27 6.82 5.38
N CYS A 246 -16.40 6.29 4.91
CA CYS A 246 -16.53 5.68 3.57
C CYS A 246 -15.49 4.58 3.31
N ARG A 247 -15.85 3.61 2.47
CA ARG A 247 -14.84 2.65 2.00
C ARG A 247 -13.97 3.36 0.96
N ALA A 248 -12.65 3.21 1.10
CA ALA A 248 -11.67 3.88 0.26
C ALA A 248 -10.63 2.88 -0.27
N ILE A 249 -10.25 3.06 -1.52
CA ILE A 249 -9.09 2.41 -2.14
C ILE A 249 -8.20 3.47 -2.78
N MET A 250 -6.90 3.33 -2.59
CA MET A 250 -5.87 4.17 -3.16
C MET A 250 -5.00 3.32 -4.07
N MET A 251 -4.67 3.86 -5.24
CA MET A 251 -3.60 3.38 -6.11
C MET A 251 -2.64 4.52 -6.41
N LYS A 252 -1.34 4.24 -6.27
CA LYS A 252 -0.27 5.20 -6.55
C LYS A 252 0.77 4.59 -7.47
N THR A 253 1.16 5.34 -8.49
CA THR A 253 2.30 5.06 -9.36
C THR A 253 3.36 6.15 -9.15
N MET A 254 4.49 6.04 -9.84
CA MET A 254 5.54 7.06 -9.81
C MET A 254 5.07 8.45 -10.27
N GLU A 255 3.94 8.53 -11.00
CA GLU A 255 3.43 9.78 -11.57
C GLU A 255 2.06 10.18 -11.05
N TRP A 256 1.18 9.22 -10.79
CA TRP A 256 -0.23 9.48 -10.47
C TRP A 256 -0.63 8.84 -9.16
N LYS A 257 -1.51 9.51 -8.42
CA LYS A 257 -2.21 8.95 -7.28
C LYS A 257 -3.70 9.12 -7.46
N PHE A 258 -4.43 8.03 -7.32
CA PHE A 258 -5.87 7.96 -7.48
C PHE A 258 -6.49 7.39 -6.21
N VAL A 259 -7.49 8.07 -5.66
CA VAL A 259 -8.25 7.62 -4.49
C VAL A 259 -9.72 7.58 -4.82
N TYR A 260 -10.30 6.39 -4.70
CA TYR A 260 -11.72 6.17 -4.93
C TYR A 260 -12.41 5.85 -3.61
N ARG A 261 -13.43 6.65 -3.28
CA ARG A 261 -14.27 6.50 -2.09
C ARG A 261 -15.71 6.26 -2.52
N THR A 262 -16.33 5.29 -1.89
CA THR A 262 -17.70 4.94 -2.22
C THR A 262 -18.44 4.41 -0.99
N ASP A 263 -19.73 4.73 -0.93
CA ASP A 263 -20.66 4.21 0.04
C ASP A 263 -22.03 4.02 -0.63
N PRO A 264 -22.86 3.02 -0.24
CA PRO A 264 -24.20 2.91 -0.82
C PRO A 264 -25.09 4.14 -0.64
N GLN A 265 -24.88 4.92 0.43
CA GLN A 265 -25.59 6.18 0.67
C GLN A 265 -24.89 7.38 0.00
N ARG A 266 -23.67 7.18 -0.52
CA ARG A 266 -22.88 8.18 -1.22
C ARG A 266 -21.99 7.53 -2.29
N PRO A 267 -22.56 7.11 -3.44
CA PRO A 267 -21.83 6.33 -4.43
C PRO A 267 -20.66 7.11 -5.05
N GLU A 268 -20.84 8.41 -5.27
CA GLU A 268 -19.83 9.37 -5.71
C GLU A 268 -19.17 10.04 -4.50
N GLY A 269 -18.39 9.28 -3.73
CA GLY A 269 -17.67 9.82 -2.58
C GLY A 269 -16.73 10.98 -2.94
N HIS A 270 -16.04 11.52 -1.92
CA HIS A 270 -14.98 12.49 -2.15
C HIS A 270 -13.75 11.79 -2.73
N ASN A 271 -13.66 11.76 -4.06
CA ASN A 271 -12.60 11.09 -4.79
C ASN A 271 -11.46 12.06 -5.10
N GLU A 272 -10.26 11.51 -5.29
CA GLU A 272 -9.06 12.31 -5.45
C GLU A 272 -8.19 11.79 -6.61
N LEU A 273 -7.56 12.72 -7.31
CA LEU A 273 -6.58 12.45 -8.36
C LEU A 273 -5.46 13.49 -8.26
N TYR A 274 -4.22 13.05 -8.13
CA TYR A 274 -3.04 13.91 -8.04
C TYR A 274 -2.00 13.47 -9.06
N ASN A 275 -1.39 14.43 -9.76
CA ASN A 275 -0.12 14.21 -10.44
C ASN A 275 0.98 14.34 -9.37
N VAL A 276 1.44 13.24 -8.79
CA VAL A 276 2.41 13.26 -7.68
C VAL A 276 3.83 13.59 -8.14
N LYS A 277 4.10 13.55 -9.44
CA LYS A 277 5.37 14.00 -10.01
C LYS A 277 5.45 15.53 -10.04
N GLU A 278 4.35 16.20 -10.40
CA GLU A 278 4.28 17.67 -10.46
C GLU A 278 3.81 18.30 -9.14
N ASP A 279 2.94 17.62 -8.41
CA ASP A 279 2.38 18.01 -7.12
C ASP A 279 2.63 16.92 -6.06
N PRO A 280 3.89 16.73 -5.62
CA PRO A 280 4.25 15.72 -4.63
C PRO A 280 3.67 15.99 -3.23
N ARG A 281 3.07 17.17 -3.03
CA ARG A 281 2.44 17.59 -1.77
C ARG A 281 0.91 17.42 -1.79
N GLU A 282 0.35 16.94 -2.90
CA GLU A 282 -1.08 16.63 -3.07
C GLU A 282 -1.98 17.82 -2.73
N LEU A 283 -1.60 19.01 -3.23
CA LEU A 283 -2.27 20.27 -2.96
C LEU A 283 -3.46 20.53 -3.90
N LYS A 284 -3.40 20.05 -5.15
CA LYS A 284 -4.44 20.26 -6.15
C LYS A 284 -5.10 18.94 -6.53
N ASN A 285 -6.31 18.72 -6.03
CA ASN A 285 -7.13 17.59 -6.47
C ASN A 285 -7.65 17.83 -7.90
N LEU A 286 -7.22 17.01 -8.85
CA LEU A 286 -7.60 17.07 -10.26
C LEU A 286 -8.84 16.22 -10.58
N TYR A 287 -9.41 15.51 -9.60
CA TYR A 287 -10.51 14.58 -9.86
C TYR A 287 -11.73 15.28 -10.47
N TYR A 288 -12.01 16.52 -10.05
CA TYR A 288 -13.17 17.29 -10.52
C TYR A 288 -12.84 18.29 -11.63
N GLU A 289 -11.58 18.34 -12.06
CA GLU A 289 -11.16 19.23 -13.14
C GLU A 289 -11.51 18.60 -14.50
N PRO A 290 -12.06 19.38 -15.45
CA PRO A 290 -12.29 18.92 -16.82
C PRO A 290 -10.98 18.53 -17.52
N GLY A 291 -11.04 17.55 -18.42
CA GLY A 291 -9.89 17.08 -19.21
C GLY A 291 -9.18 15.86 -18.64
N TYR A 292 -9.54 15.42 -17.42
CA TYR A 292 -8.98 14.23 -16.77
C TYR A 292 -9.93 13.02 -16.80
N GLU A 293 -11.04 13.08 -17.55
CA GLU A 293 -12.07 12.02 -17.60
C GLU A 293 -11.48 10.68 -18.02
N ALA A 294 -10.73 10.65 -19.12
CA ALA A 294 -10.11 9.45 -19.66
C ALA A 294 -9.10 8.85 -18.66
N LEU A 295 -8.30 9.70 -18.02
CA LEU A 295 -7.34 9.27 -17.00
C LEU A 295 -8.06 8.67 -15.79
N ARG A 296 -9.11 9.32 -15.27
CA ARG A 296 -9.91 8.78 -14.16
C ARG A 296 -10.48 7.40 -14.49
N ALA A 297 -11.02 7.22 -15.70
CA ALA A 297 -11.53 5.94 -16.16
C ALA A 297 -10.42 4.87 -16.25
N GLU A 298 -9.25 5.22 -16.78
CA GLU A 298 -8.10 4.33 -16.84
C GLU A 298 -7.63 3.88 -15.45
N GLN A 299 -7.48 4.83 -14.50
CA GLN A 299 -7.09 4.50 -13.13
C GLN A 299 -8.12 3.60 -12.45
N LEU A 300 -9.42 3.85 -12.67
CA LEU A 300 -10.49 3.02 -12.11
C LEU A 300 -10.45 1.58 -12.66
N VAL A 301 -10.19 1.39 -13.97
CA VAL A 301 -10.01 0.06 -14.57
C VAL A 301 -8.80 -0.66 -13.95
N LYS A 302 -7.68 0.03 -13.72
CA LYS A 302 -6.50 -0.57 -13.06
C LYS A 302 -6.80 -1.02 -11.64
N VAL A 303 -7.53 -0.20 -10.86
CA VAL A 303 -7.99 -0.56 -9.51
C VAL A 303 -8.93 -1.76 -9.55
N MET A 304 -9.88 -1.79 -10.48
CA MET A 304 -10.81 -2.91 -10.64
C MET A 304 -10.06 -4.21 -10.99
N ASN A 305 -9.10 -4.14 -11.93
CA ASN A 305 -8.29 -5.29 -12.29
C ASN A 305 -7.48 -5.80 -11.09
N TRP A 306 -6.88 -4.91 -10.29
CA TRP A 306 -6.19 -5.29 -9.07
C TRP A 306 -7.11 -5.99 -8.09
N LEU A 307 -8.29 -5.42 -7.81
CA LEU A 307 -9.30 -6.05 -6.95
C LEU A 307 -9.68 -7.45 -7.46
N MET A 308 -9.91 -7.62 -8.76
CA MET A 308 -10.26 -8.92 -9.34
C MET A 308 -9.15 -9.97 -9.19
N VAL A 309 -7.88 -9.53 -9.21
CA VAL A 309 -6.72 -10.42 -9.01
C VAL A 309 -6.54 -10.76 -7.53
N THR A 310 -6.84 -9.83 -6.61
CA THR A 310 -6.52 -9.98 -5.19
C THR A 310 -7.69 -10.42 -4.31
N CYS A 311 -8.94 -10.31 -4.79
CA CYS A 311 -10.11 -10.67 -4.01
C CYS A 311 -10.37 -12.19 -4.02
N ASP A 312 -11.04 -12.66 -2.97
CA ASP A 312 -11.64 -14.00 -2.86
C ASP A 312 -10.69 -15.16 -3.18
N VAL A 313 -9.53 -15.15 -2.51
CA VAL A 313 -8.51 -16.16 -2.71
C VAL A 313 -8.94 -17.48 -2.06
N THR A 314 -8.99 -18.56 -2.86
CA THR A 314 -9.34 -19.89 -2.37
C THR A 314 -8.29 -20.40 -1.38
N PRO A 315 -8.67 -20.75 -0.13
CA PRO A 315 -7.72 -21.33 0.83
C PRO A 315 -7.11 -22.63 0.30
N GLN A 316 -5.80 -22.81 0.49
CA GLN A 316 -5.11 -24.03 0.06
C GLN A 316 -5.48 -25.25 0.92
N LYS A 317 -5.78 -25.04 2.20
CA LYS A 317 -6.21 -26.11 3.11
C LYS A 317 -7.72 -26.26 3.05
N GLU A 318 -8.17 -27.49 2.84
CA GLU A 318 -9.59 -27.82 2.95
C GLU A 318 -10.07 -27.61 4.39
N ASP A 319 -11.28 -27.07 4.54
CA ASP A 319 -11.89 -26.86 5.85
C ASP A 319 -12.33 -28.19 6.47
N GLY A 320 -11.82 -28.48 7.67
CA GLY A 320 -12.09 -29.72 8.41
C GLY A 320 -13.56 -29.93 8.82
N ARG A 321 -14.42 -28.91 8.68
CA ARG A 321 -15.88 -29.05 8.85
C ARG A 321 -16.51 -29.87 7.72
N GLY A 322 -15.73 -30.27 6.72
CA GLY A 322 -16.14 -31.21 5.69
C GLY A 322 -17.40 -30.72 5.01
N PHE A 323 -17.29 -29.71 4.14
CA PHE A 323 -18.32 -29.56 3.13
C PHE A 323 -18.35 -30.89 2.39
N GLN A 324 -19.40 -31.69 2.66
CA GLN A 324 -19.68 -32.92 1.96
C GLN A 324 -19.41 -32.65 0.49
N ARG A 325 -18.52 -33.45 -0.09
CA ARG A 325 -18.34 -33.90 -1.48
C ARG A 325 -19.48 -33.57 -2.49
N TYR A 326 -20.04 -32.36 -2.47
CA TYR A 326 -21.24 -31.94 -3.18
C TYR A 326 -20.93 -31.52 -4.62
N VAL A 327 -19.65 -31.49 -5.00
CA VAL A 327 -19.20 -31.20 -6.37
C VAL A 327 -18.32 -32.31 -6.95
N ARG A 328 -18.46 -33.55 -6.45
CA ARG A 328 -17.97 -34.74 -7.17
C ARG A 328 -19.03 -35.80 -7.46
N SER A 329 -20.27 -35.60 -7.02
CA SER A 329 -21.39 -36.46 -7.39
C SER A 329 -22.54 -35.62 -7.97
N ARG A 330 -22.84 -35.84 -9.26
CA ARG A 330 -24.07 -35.47 -10.00
C ARG A 330 -24.06 -34.31 -11.01
N LEU A 331 -22.92 -33.80 -11.46
CA LEU A 331 -22.86 -33.33 -12.86
C LEU A 331 -22.52 -34.53 -13.75
N LYS A 332 -23.53 -35.39 -13.94
CA LYS A 332 -23.58 -36.19 -15.16
C LYS A 332 -23.87 -35.17 -16.26
N TYR A 333 -22.84 -34.63 -16.90
CA TYR A 333 -23.06 -34.21 -18.28
C TYR A 333 -23.65 -35.44 -18.98
N PRO A 334 -24.86 -35.39 -19.54
CA PRO A 334 -25.28 -36.47 -20.41
C PRO A 334 -24.21 -36.51 -21.49
N GLU A 335 -23.41 -37.58 -21.52
CA GLU A 335 -22.64 -37.89 -22.71
C GLU A 335 -23.66 -37.84 -23.84
N ALA A 336 -23.55 -36.81 -24.68
CA ALA A 336 -24.30 -36.75 -25.90
C ALA A 336 -23.80 -37.94 -26.72
N LYS A 337 -24.45 -39.10 -26.56
CA LYS A 337 -24.24 -40.24 -27.44
C LYS A 337 -24.41 -39.68 -28.84
N PRO A 338 -23.39 -39.72 -29.70
CA PRO A 338 -23.53 -39.20 -31.05
C PRO A 338 -24.69 -39.98 -31.68
N LYS A 339 -25.83 -39.31 -31.88
CA LYS A 339 -26.91 -39.87 -32.67
C LYS A 339 -26.34 -40.04 -34.06
N LYS A 340 -26.12 -41.28 -34.49
CA LYS A 340 -25.90 -41.58 -35.91
C LYS A 340 -27.13 -41.09 -36.66
N VAL A 341 -27.03 -39.91 -37.24
CA VAL A 341 -28.03 -39.40 -38.17
C VAL A 341 -27.88 -40.22 -39.45
N LYS A 342 -28.74 -41.23 -39.61
CA LYS A 342 -29.01 -41.86 -40.89
C LYS A 342 -30.07 -41.01 -41.59
N GLY A 343 -29.70 -40.29 -42.65
CA GLY A 343 -30.69 -39.73 -43.57
C GLY A 343 -30.27 -38.42 -44.24
N LYS A 344 -29.89 -38.56 -45.52
CA LYS A 344 -29.90 -37.61 -46.65
C LYS A 344 -30.58 -36.26 -46.41
N HIS A 345 -29.85 -35.16 -46.57
CA HIS A 345 -29.93 -34.25 -47.73
C HIS A 345 -29.20 -32.93 -47.48
N ASN A 346 -28.28 -32.61 -48.40
CA ASN A 346 -27.86 -31.34 -48.99
C ASN A 346 -27.84 -30.08 -48.10
N PHE A 347 -26.70 -29.39 -48.03
CA PHE A 347 -26.46 -28.17 -48.84
C PHE A 347 -25.00 -27.67 -48.66
N ILE A 348 -24.34 -27.55 -49.81
CA ILE A 348 -23.19 -26.70 -50.21
C ILE A 348 -21.82 -27.06 -49.62
N GLU A 349 -21.12 -27.86 -50.43
CA GLU A 349 -19.66 -27.87 -50.56
C GLU A 349 -19.19 -26.52 -51.10
N ASP A 350 -18.16 -25.95 -50.48
CA ASP A 350 -17.13 -25.22 -51.21
C ASP A 350 -15.80 -25.82 -50.80
N ASP A 351 -15.09 -26.31 -51.81
CA ASP A 351 -14.00 -27.27 -51.78
C ASP A 351 -12.84 -26.60 -52.52
N SER A 352 -11.93 -25.97 -51.77
CA SER A 352 -10.56 -25.61 -52.18
C SER A 352 -9.88 -25.05 -50.91
N ASP A 353 -8.81 -25.59 -50.34
CA ASP A 353 -7.66 -26.25 -50.95
C ASP A 353 -7.09 -27.26 -49.93
N ARG A 354 -6.89 -28.50 -50.37
CA ARG A 354 -6.02 -29.49 -49.72
C ARG A 354 -4.67 -29.46 -50.44
N SER A 355 -3.58 -29.32 -49.70
CA SER A 355 -2.42 -30.20 -49.90
C SER A 355 -1.45 -30.07 -48.73
N ASP A 356 -1.35 -31.15 -47.97
CA ASP A 356 -0.23 -31.49 -47.12
C ASP A 356 0.18 -32.89 -47.55
N PRO A 357 1.44 -33.16 -47.95
CA PRO A 357 1.92 -34.52 -48.09
C PRO A 357 3.05 -34.85 -47.13
N GLU A 358 2.78 -35.92 -46.38
CA GLU A 358 3.67 -37.07 -46.18
C GLU A 358 4.81 -36.96 -45.15
N ASP A 359 4.46 -37.45 -43.96
CA ASP A 359 5.12 -38.55 -43.23
C ASP A 359 6.24 -39.30 -43.98
N GLN A 360 7.49 -39.20 -43.49
CA GLN A 360 8.55 -40.20 -43.66
C GLN A 360 9.42 -40.33 -42.40
N THR A 361 9.09 -41.34 -41.59
CA THR A 361 9.97 -42.38 -41.01
C THR A 361 11.45 -42.09 -40.67
N ALA A 362 11.78 -42.39 -39.41
CA ALA A 362 12.90 -43.23 -38.93
C ALA A 362 14.36 -42.74 -39.06
N LEU A 363 14.97 -42.39 -37.92
CA LEU A 363 16.01 -43.17 -37.22
C LEU A 363 16.27 -42.61 -35.81
#